data_AF-A0A5S9XQ87-F1
#
_entry.id   AF-A0A5S9XQ87-F1
#
_cell.length_a   1.000
_cell.length_b   1.000
_cell.length_c   1.000
_cell.angle_alpha   90.00
_cell.angle_beta   90.00
_cell.angle_gamma   90.00
#
_symmetry.space_group_name_H-M   'P 1'
#
loop_
_entity.id
_entity.type
_entity.pdbx_description
1 polymer ?
#
loop_
_entity_poly.entity_id
_entity_poly.type
_entity_poly.pdbx_seq_one_letter_code
_entity_poly.pdbx_strand_id
1 'polypeptide(L)' 'MSHNDHMKMHIAYGGLISLRDNKFSYSGGKLAKDYRIDPDLMTWSIFQEFAEKQGVVRGVEQVWYRLLNEDISVA' A
#
# COMPACT_ATOMS: atom_id res chain seq x y z
N MET A 1 -11.00 28.38 -11.62
CA MET A 1 -10.81 28.15 -10.18
C MET A 1 -10.18 26.78 -10.03
N SER A 2 -8.93 26.68 -9.63
CA SER A 2 -8.25 25.39 -9.45
C SER A 2 -8.70 24.80 -8.11
N HIS A 3 -9.70 23.92 -8.12
CA HIS A 3 -10.05 23.11 -6.96
C HIS A 3 -8.92 22.11 -6.77
N ASN A 4 -7.93 22.46 -5.95
CA ASN A 4 -6.82 21.59 -5.62
C ASN A 4 -7.31 20.60 -4.55
N ASP A 5 -8.23 19.72 -4.94
CA ASP A 5 -8.89 18.75 -4.07
C ASP A 5 -7.98 17.54 -3.84
N HIS A 6 -6.87 17.78 -3.16
CA HIS A 6 -6.03 16.70 -2.66
C HIS A 6 -6.80 15.88 -1.63
N MET A 7 -6.98 14.59 -1.92
CA MET A 7 -7.56 13.64 -0.98
C MET A 7 -6.53 13.31 0.10
N LYS A 8 -6.94 13.32 1.37
CA LYS A 8 -6.12 12.82 2.48
C LYS A 8 -6.36 11.32 2.64
N MET A 9 -5.28 10.55 2.60
CA MET A 9 -5.30 9.09 2.78
C MET A 9 -4.40 8.66 3.93
N HIS A 10 -4.86 7.66 4.68
CA HIS A 10 -4.07 6.96 5.68
C HIS A 10 -3.74 5.56 5.17
N ILE A 11 -2.48 5.16 5.25
CA ILE A 11 -1.98 3.89 4.73
C ILE A 11 -1.60 2.99 5.92
N ALA A 12 -2.33 1.89 6.09
CA ALA A 12 -1.94 0.83 7.01
C ALA A 12 -1.02 -0.17 6.30
N TYR A 13 0.16 -0.45 6.87
CA TYR A 13 1.16 -1.34 6.26
C TYR A 13 1.95 -2.18 7.26
N GLY A 14 2.55 -3.28 6.77
CA GLY A 14 3.41 -4.16 7.55
C GLY A 14 2.71 -5.01 8.61
N GLY A 15 1.37 -5.01 8.65
CA GLY A 15 0.58 -5.82 9.56
C GLY A 15 0.09 -7.13 8.94
N LEU A 16 -0.46 -7.99 9.79
CA LEU A 16 -1.11 -9.23 9.40
C LEU A 16 -2.58 -8.97 9.07
N ILE A 17 -2.97 -9.36 7.86
CA ILE A 17 -4.37 -9.42 7.45
C ILE A 17 -4.88 -10.83 7.72
N SER A 18 -6.03 -10.94 8.39
CA SER A 18 -6.76 -12.20 8.48
C SER A 18 -8.22 -12.01 8.08
N LEU A 19 -8.72 -12.95 7.29
CA LEU A 19 -10.11 -13.05 6.90
C LEU A 19 -10.68 -14.35 7.48
N ARG A 20 -11.60 -14.24 8.44
CA ARG A 20 -12.32 -15.40 9.02
C ARG A 20 -13.80 -15.09 9.07
N ASP A 21 -14.65 -16.02 8.61
CA ASP A 21 -16.11 -15.87 8.62
C ASP A 21 -16.59 -14.55 7.99
N ASN A 22 -16.01 -14.15 6.85
CA ASN A 22 -16.21 -12.85 6.19
C ASN A 22 -15.89 -11.61 7.05
N LYS A 23 -15.23 -11.78 8.19
CA LYS A 23 -14.71 -10.67 9.00
C LYS A 23 -13.23 -10.45 8.68
N PHE A 24 -12.95 -9.24 8.22
CA PHE A 24 -11.61 -8.73 8.03
C PHE A 24 -11.05 -8.22 9.36
N SER A 25 -9.82 -8.61 9.70
CA SER A 25 -9.06 -8.00 10.78
C SER A 25 -7.62 -7.74 10.36
N TYR A 26 -7.08 -6.64 10.86
CA TYR A 26 -5.71 -6.19 10.64
C TYR A 26 -5.02 -5.97 11.98
N SER A 27 -3.83 -6.53 12.18
CA SER A 27 -3.11 -6.43 13.45
C SER A 27 -1.60 -6.28 13.26
N GLY A 28 -0.92 -5.70 14.27
CA GLY A 28 0.54 -5.59 14.33
C GLY A 28 1.20 -4.63 13.33
N GLY A 29 0.41 -3.95 12.49
CA GLY A 29 0.94 -3.04 11.48
C GLY A 29 1.14 -1.60 11.96
N LYS A 30 1.75 -0.79 11.09
CA LYS A 30 1.94 0.65 11.26
C LYS A 30 0.91 1.43 10.45
N LEU A 31 0.70 2.69 10.85
CA LEU A 31 -0.18 3.62 10.16
C LEU A 31 0.63 4.84 9.71
N ALA A 32 0.74 5.04 8.40
CA ALA A 32 1.24 6.26 7.82
C ALA A 32 0.06 7.21 7.56
N LYS A 33 0.07 8.38 8.18
CA LYS A 33 -1.06 9.32 8.17
C LYS A 33 -0.82 10.45 7.17
N ASP A 34 -1.94 11.06 6.77
CA ASP A 34 -2.03 12.33 6.05
C ASP A 34 -1.25 12.40 4.73
N TYR A 35 -1.23 11.29 3.99
CA TYR A 35 -0.74 11.30 2.61
C TYR A 35 -1.71 12.09 1.74
N ARG A 36 -1.17 12.99 0.92
CA ARG A 36 -1.92 13.78 -0.04
C ARG A 36 -1.87 13.10 -1.39
N ILE A 37 -3.03 12.84 -1.96
CA ILE A 37 -3.17 12.18 -3.25
C ILE A 37 -4.05 13.06 -4.11
N ASP A 38 -3.61 13.27 -5.34
CA ASP A 38 -4.45 13.81 -6.39
C ASP A 38 -5.41 12.68 -6.85
N PRO A 39 -6.73 12.80 -6.63
CA PRO A 39 -7.69 11.77 -6.96
C PRO A 39 -7.77 11.50 -8.47
N ASP A 40 -7.46 12.48 -9.32
CA ASP A 40 -7.46 12.32 -10.77
C ASP A 40 -6.21 11.55 -11.26
N LEU A 41 -5.18 11.45 -10.42
CA LEU A 41 -3.92 10.74 -10.69
C LEU A 41 -3.74 9.49 -9.82
N MET A 42 -4.83 8.95 -9.26
CA MET A 42 -4.83 7.76 -8.41
C MET A 42 -4.41 6.52 -9.19
N THR A 43 -3.10 6.33 -9.35
CA THR A 43 -2.46 5.17 -9.96
C THR A 43 -1.57 4.46 -8.94
N TRP A 44 -1.15 3.23 -9.21
CA TRP A 44 -0.27 2.49 -8.30
C TRP A 44 1.07 3.19 -8.02
N SER A 45 1.48 4.13 -8.87
CA SER A 45 2.68 4.96 -8.68
C SER A 45 2.63 5.87 -7.44
N ILE A 46 1.44 6.18 -6.91
CA ILE A 46 1.31 6.99 -5.67
C ILE A 46 1.91 6.29 -4.46
N PHE A 47 1.94 4.96 -4.48
CA PHE A 47 2.55 4.17 -3.41
C PHE A 47 4.06 4.07 -3.54
N GLN A 48 4.65 4.60 -4.63
CA GLN A 48 6.09 4.52 -4.86
C GLN A 48 6.83 5.43 -3.89
N GLU A 49 6.39 6.68 -3.74
CA GLU A 49 6.94 7.59 -2.74
C GLU A 49 6.80 6.99 -1.33
N PHE A 50 5.67 6.35 -1.05
CA PHE A 50 5.45 5.65 0.20
C PHE A 50 6.43 4.47 0.39
N ALA A 51 6.61 3.62 -0.63
CA ALA A 51 7.50 2.47 -0.60
C ALA A 51 8.97 2.89 -0.44
N GLU A 52 9.42 3.90 -1.19
CA GLU A 52 10.75 4.50 -1.08
C GLU A 52 10.99 5.05 0.33
N LYS A 53 10.01 5.76 0.91
CA LYS A 53 10.06 6.25 2.29
C LYS A 53 10.15 5.13 3.33
N GLN A 54 9.62 3.95 3.04
CA GLN A 54 9.75 2.76 3.90
C GLN A 54 11.04 1.97 3.65
N GLY A 55 11.94 2.44 2.78
CA GLY A 55 13.18 1.76 2.43
C GLY A 55 12.97 0.55 1.51
N VAL A 56 11.81 0.45 0.85
CA VAL A 56 11.52 -0.60 -0.11
C VAL A 56 12.08 -0.18 -1.46
N VAL A 57 13.22 -0.74 -1.82
CA VAL A 57 13.99 -0.37 -3.04
C VAL A 57 13.37 -0.94 -4.33
N ARG A 58 12.43 -1.88 -4.21
CA ARG A 58 11.74 -2.49 -5.36
C ARG A 58 10.47 -1.69 -5.69
N GLY A 59 10.22 -1.46 -6.98
CA GLY A 59 9.03 -0.74 -7.45
C GLY A 59 7.74 -1.36 -6.91
N VAL A 60 6.73 -0.53 -6.66
CA VAL A 60 5.44 -0.91 -6.02
C VAL A 60 4.87 -2.19 -6.64
N GLU A 61 4.86 -2.28 -7.97
CA GLU A 61 4.38 -3.46 -8.69
C GLU A 61 5.00 -4.75 -8.14
N GLN A 62 6.32 -4.80 -7.97
CA GLN A 62 7.06 -5.99 -7.51
C GLN A 62 6.79 -6.36 -6.05
N VAL A 63 6.34 -5.41 -5.22
CA VAL A 63 6.10 -5.62 -3.78
C VAL A 63 4.75 -6.27 -3.53
N TRP A 64 3.76 -5.95 -4.36
CA TRP A 64 2.37 -6.39 -4.17
C TRP A 64 2.01 -7.68 -4.92
N TYR A 65 2.85 -8.18 -5.83
CA TYR A 65 2.62 -9.44 -6.53
C TYR A 65 2.86 -10.72 -5.70
N ARG A 66 3.28 -10.63 -4.43
CA ARG A 66 3.58 -11.83 -3.65
C ARG A 66 2.31 -12.48 -3.12
N LEU A 67 1.74 -13.39 -3.90
CA LEU A 67 0.74 -14.35 -3.44
C LEU A 67 1.41 -15.36 -2.50
N LEU A 68 0.72 -15.73 -1.41
CA LEU A 68 1.25 -16.59 -0.34
C LEU A 68 1.70 -18.00 -0.82
N ASN A 69 1.37 -18.37 -2.06
CA ASN A 69 1.60 -19.69 -2.64
C ASN A 69 2.61 -19.71 -3.80
N GLU A 70 3.30 -18.60 -4.11
CA GLU A 70 4.37 -18.65 -5.11
C GLU A 70 5.69 -19.08 -4.46
N ASP A 71 6.07 -20.32 -4.77
CA ASP A 71 7.35 -20.91 -4.41
C ASP A 71 8.47 -20.22 -5.21
N ILE A 72 9.37 -19.53 -4.52
CA ILE A 72 10.49 -18.77 -5.12
C ILE A 72 11.70 -19.68 -5.38
N SER A 73 11.54 -21.01 -5.31
CA SER A 73 12.63 -21.95 -5.62
C SER A 73 12.95 -22.06 -7.13
N VAL A 74 12.28 -21.31 -8.00
CA VAL A 74 12.62 -21.25 -9.43
C VAL A 74 12.66 -19.81 -9.92
N ALA A 75 13.82 -19.17 -9.75
CA ALA A 75 14.26 -18.02 -10.54
C ALA A 75 15.74 -18.17 -10.87
#